data_AF-A0A919S077-F1
#
_entry.id   AF-A0A919S077-F1
#
_cell.length_a   1.000
_cell.length_b   1.000
_cell.length_c   1.000
_cell.angle_alpha   90.00
_cell.angle_beta   90.00
_cell.angle_gamma   90.00
#
_symmetry.space_group_name_H-M   'P 1'
#
loop_
_entity.id
_entity.type
_entity.pdbx_description
1 polymer ?
#
loop_
_entity_poly.entity_id
_entity_poly.type
_entity_poly.pdbx_seq_one_letter_code
_entity_poly.pdbx_strand_id
1 'polypeptide(L)'
;MCSDLRKLGVVPNKLFLISKVPQIPDYLIRHFIRGYFDGDGSIFSSHNTSYFKRNGIVKKYQYKIYAFSMLGTTEFLKDVIDFLPANHYSIRDTKTNEIKELRISAKCEFNLLFDYLYNDSTICLERKYNKWLEIKSAFTK
;
A
#
# COMPACT_ATOMS: atom_id res chain seq x y z
N MET A 1 -25.47 10.55 -11.53
CA MET A 1 -24.12 10.00 -11.30
C MET A 1 -24.14 8.64 -10.59
N CYS A 2 -24.53 8.53 -9.31
CA CYS A 2 -24.59 7.22 -8.62
C CYS A 2 -25.69 6.27 -9.13
N SER A 3 -26.76 6.81 -9.71
CA SER A 3 -27.85 6.04 -10.35
C SER A 3 -27.43 5.42 -11.69
N ASP A 4 -26.60 6.11 -12.45
CA ASP A 4 -26.24 5.74 -13.83
C ASP A 4 -25.17 4.65 -13.84
N LEU A 5 -24.21 4.74 -12.90
CA LEU A 5 -23.23 3.69 -12.63
C LEU A 5 -23.90 2.37 -12.24
N ARG A 6 -24.98 2.41 -11.46
CA ARG A 6 -25.76 1.21 -11.09
C ARG A 6 -26.41 0.53 -12.29
N LYS A 7 -26.90 1.31 -13.26
CA LYS A 7 -27.47 0.78 -14.51
C LYS A 7 -26.41 0.11 -15.40
N LEU A 8 -25.15 0.52 -15.27
CA LEU A 8 -23.98 -0.07 -15.94
C LEU A 8 -23.38 -1.26 -15.16
N GLY A 9 -24.08 -1.79 -14.14
CA GLY A 9 -23.62 -2.95 -13.35
C GLY A 9 -22.62 -2.61 -12.24
N VAL A 10 -22.35 -1.32 -11.99
CA VAL A 10 -21.54 -0.90 -10.83
C VAL A 10 -22.43 -0.90 -9.59
N VAL A 11 -22.46 -2.04 -8.91
CA VAL A 11 -23.22 -2.22 -7.67
C VAL A 11 -22.53 -1.53 -6.47
N PRO A 12 -23.30 -0.94 -5.54
CA PRO A 12 -22.77 -0.53 -4.24
C PRO A 12 -22.12 -1.71 -3.52
N ASN A 13 -21.13 -1.47 -2.66
CA ASN A 13 -20.47 -2.50 -1.84
C ASN A 13 -19.64 -3.53 -2.63
N LYS A 14 -19.13 -3.19 -3.83
CA LYS A 14 -18.25 -4.06 -4.62
C LYS A 14 -17.00 -4.55 -3.85
N LEU A 15 -16.52 -3.77 -2.87
CA LEU A 15 -15.42 -4.16 -1.97
C LEU A 15 -15.71 -5.44 -1.18
N PHE A 16 -16.96 -5.71 -0.80
CA PHE A 16 -17.33 -6.93 -0.06
C PHE A 16 -17.43 -8.17 -0.96
N LEU A 17 -17.43 -7.99 -2.29
CA LEU A 17 -17.41 -9.12 -3.23
C LEU A 17 -16.00 -9.70 -3.42
N ILE A 18 -14.95 -8.91 -3.13
CA ILE A 18 -13.56 -9.32 -3.24
C ILE A 18 -13.04 -9.56 -1.82
N SER A 19 -13.34 -10.73 -1.28
CA SER A 19 -12.85 -11.16 0.04
C SER A 19 -11.48 -11.84 -0.03
N LYS A 20 -11.03 -12.22 -1.24
CA LYS A 20 -9.77 -12.91 -1.53
C LYS A 20 -9.21 -12.49 -2.89
N VAL A 21 -7.92 -12.68 -3.07
CA VAL A 21 -7.26 -12.70 -4.38
C VAL A 21 -7.96 -13.77 -5.22
N PRO A 22 -8.36 -13.45 -6.47
CA PRO A 22 -9.07 -14.39 -7.31
C PRO A 22 -8.18 -15.60 -7.61
N GLN A 23 -8.81 -16.76 -7.83
CA GLN A 23 -8.12 -17.97 -8.27
C GLN A 23 -7.65 -17.79 -9.72
N ILE A 24 -6.43 -17.27 -9.86
CA ILE A 24 -5.76 -17.02 -11.14
C ILE A 24 -4.38 -17.68 -11.11
N PRO A 25 -3.78 -17.99 -12.28
CA PRO A 25 -2.42 -18.49 -12.33
C PRO A 25 -1.43 -17.62 -11.53
N ASP A 26 -0.51 -18.26 -10.80
CA ASP A 26 0.40 -17.60 -9.87
C ASP A 26 1.19 -16.44 -10.49
N TYR A 27 1.62 -16.60 -11.74
CA TYR A 27 2.35 -15.56 -12.49
C TYR A 27 1.51 -14.30 -12.76
N LEU A 28 0.18 -14.37 -12.67
CA LEU A 28 -0.74 -13.24 -12.79
C LEU A 28 -1.06 -12.57 -11.46
N ILE A 29 -0.77 -13.21 -10.31
CA ILE A 29 -1.11 -12.66 -8.99
C ILE A 29 -0.40 -11.34 -8.76
N ARG A 30 0.89 -11.24 -9.07
CA ARG A 30 1.64 -9.96 -8.98
C ARG A 30 1.00 -8.85 -9.81
N HIS A 31 0.44 -9.19 -10.98
CA HIS A 31 -0.20 -8.23 -11.87
C HIS A 31 -1.57 -7.79 -11.35
N PHE A 32 -2.33 -8.71 -10.75
CA PHE A 32 -3.56 -8.40 -10.04
C PHE A 32 -3.30 -7.45 -8.86
N ILE A 33 -2.33 -7.78 -7.99
CA ILE A 33 -1.98 -6.96 -6.83
C ILE A 33 -1.47 -5.59 -7.28
N ARG A 34 -0.62 -5.52 -8.32
CA ARG A 34 -0.21 -4.22 -8.91
C ARG A 34 -1.43 -3.43 -9.38
N GLY A 35 -2.34 -4.05 -10.12
CA GLY A 35 -3.54 -3.38 -10.64
C GLY A 35 -4.43 -2.84 -9.52
N TYR A 36 -4.62 -3.63 -8.46
CA TYR A 36 -5.36 -3.21 -7.26
C TYR A 36 -4.64 -2.04 -6.55
N PHE A 37 -3.33 -2.19 -6.32
CA PHE A 37 -2.52 -1.15 -5.70
C PHE A 37 -2.54 0.12 -6.53
N ASP A 38 -2.40 0.06 -7.85
CA ASP A 38 -2.43 1.23 -8.72
C ASP A 38 -3.84 1.88 -8.71
N GLY A 39 -4.91 1.10 -8.64
CA GLY A 39 -6.27 1.62 -8.51
C GLY A 39 -6.57 2.32 -7.18
N ASP A 40 -6.32 1.63 -6.05
CA ASP A 40 -6.84 2.04 -4.72
C ASP A 40 -5.75 2.13 -3.63
N GLY A 41 -4.52 1.75 -3.95
CA GLY A 41 -3.38 1.88 -3.04
C GLY A 41 -2.80 3.30 -2.97
N SER A 42 -1.91 3.49 -2.01
CA SER A 42 -1.19 4.74 -1.80
C SER A 42 0.29 4.47 -1.53
N ILE A 43 1.15 5.34 -2.04
CA ILE A 43 2.54 5.42 -1.63
C ILE A 43 2.90 6.87 -1.40
N PHE A 44 3.56 7.14 -0.28
CA PHE A 44 3.95 8.49 0.07
C PHE A 44 5.22 8.53 0.91
N SER A 45 5.82 9.71 0.90
CA SER A 45 6.92 10.13 1.75
C SER A 45 6.50 11.40 2.48
N SER A 46 6.79 11.49 3.78
CA SER A 46 6.46 12.65 4.63
C SER A 46 7.56 12.88 5.66
N HIS A 47 7.48 13.94 6.44
CA HIS A 47 8.38 14.18 7.58
C HIS A 47 7.62 13.95 8.88
N ASN A 48 8.26 13.27 9.81
CA ASN A 48 7.77 13.13 11.17
C ASN A 48 8.75 13.80 12.13
N THR A 49 8.25 14.14 13.32
CA THR A 49 9.04 14.74 14.39
C THR A 49 8.91 13.88 15.64
N SER A 50 10.04 13.47 16.21
CA SER A 50 10.10 12.89 17.55
C SER A 50 10.75 13.86 18.53
N TYR A 51 10.37 13.72 19.80
CA TYR A 51 10.94 14.48 20.91
C TYR A 51 11.52 13.51 21.91
N PHE A 52 12.77 13.73 22.34
CA PHE A 52 13.39 12.92 23.37
C PHE A 52 13.94 13.81 24.49
N LYS A 53 13.74 13.39 25.73
CA LYS A 53 14.24 14.09 26.92
C LYS A 53 15.50 13.38 27.42
N ARG A 54 16.61 14.11 27.53
CA ARG A 54 17.85 13.61 28.13
C ARG A 54 18.42 14.69 29.05
N ASN A 55 18.68 14.34 30.30
CA ASN A 55 19.19 15.25 31.34
C ASN A 55 18.35 16.55 31.47
N GLY A 56 17.02 16.43 31.45
CA GLY A 56 16.11 17.58 31.56
C GLY A 56 15.89 18.36 30.26
N ILE A 57 16.75 18.20 29.24
CA ILE A 57 16.65 18.90 27.96
C ILE A 57 15.80 18.09 26.98
N VAL A 58 14.81 18.75 26.36
CA VAL A 58 14.00 18.18 25.26
C VAL A 58 14.68 18.48 23.93
N LYS A 59 15.03 17.44 23.17
CA LYS A 59 15.58 17.55 21.83
C LYS A 59 14.54 17.12 20.81
N LYS A 60 14.41 17.93 19.75
CA LYS A 60 13.54 17.67 18.60
C LYS A 60 14.35 16.99 17.50
N TYR A 61 13.83 15.89 16.95
CA TYR A 61 14.43 15.18 15.83
C TYR A 61 13.42 15.05 14.70
N GLN A 62 13.78 15.53 13.51
CA GLN A 62 12.96 15.41 12.31
C GLN A 62 13.53 14.36 11.40
N TYR A 63 12.67 13.48 10.87
CA TYR A 63 13.07 12.39 10.01
C TYR A 63 12.02 12.10 8.94
N LYS A 64 12.48 11.62 7.78
CA LYS A 64 11.59 11.25 6.67
C LYS A 64 10.97 9.89 6.96
N ILE A 65 9.66 9.79 6.77
CA ILE A 65 8.89 8.56 6.85
C ILE A 65 8.35 8.19 5.47
N TYR A 66 8.13 6.91 5.26
CA TYR A 66 7.65 6.34 4.02
C TYR A 66 6.54 5.36 4.34
N ALA A 67 5.53 5.30 3.49
CA ALA A 67 4.49 4.30 3.64
C ALA A 67 3.96 3.86 2.28
N PHE A 68 3.86 2.56 2.13
CA PHE A 68 2.99 1.88 1.18
C PHE A 68 1.72 1.50 1.93
N SER A 69 0.55 1.74 1.33
CA SER A 69 -0.71 1.26 1.87
C SER A 69 -1.73 0.83 0.83
N MET A 70 -2.61 -0.07 1.25
CA MET A 70 -3.79 -0.50 0.50
C MET A 70 -4.98 -0.56 1.44
N LEU A 71 -6.15 -0.22 0.91
CA LEU A 71 -7.41 -0.39 1.60
C LEU A 71 -8.04 -1.72 1.19
N GLY A 72 -8.87 -2.29 2.06
CA GLY A 72 -9.56 -3.55 1.77
C GLY A 72 -10.25 -4.12 3.00
N THR A 73 -10.94 -5.24 2.82
CA THR A 73 -11.43 -6.03 3.96
C THR A 73 -10.26 -6.71 4.66
N THR A 74 -10.44 -7.06 5.93
CA THR A 74 -9.38 -7.72 6.72
C THR A 74 -8.93 -9.02 6.07
N GLU A 75 -9.88 -9.81 5.57
CA GLU A 75 -9.66 -11.11 4.92
C GLU A 75 -8.87 -10.93 3.63
N PHE A 76 -9.26 -9.97 2.79
CA PHE A 76 -8.58 -9.69 1.54
C PHE A 76 -7.14 -9.21 1.78
N LEU A 77 -6.93 -8.29 2.73
CA LEU A 77 -5.59 -7.78 3.01
C LEU A 77 -4.67 -8.83 3.61
N LYS A 78 -5.20 -9.78 4.39
CA LYS A 78 -4.45 -10.96 4.87
C LYS A 78 -4.08 -11.90 3.71
N ASP A 79 -5.01 -12.12 2.79
CA ASP A 79 -4.72 -12.95 1.60
C ASP A 79 -3.67 -12.28 0.71
N VAL A 80 -3.70 -10.95 0.55
CA VAL A 80 -2.71 -10.21 -0.24
C VAL A 80 -1.33 -10.23 0.41
N ILE A 81 -1.21 -10.13 1.75
CA ILE A 81 0.11 -10.11 2.40
C ILE A 81 0.86 -11.42 2.18
N ASP A 82 0.17 -12.56 2.06
CA ASP A 82 0.78 -13.87 1.79
C ASP A 82 1.51 -13.93 0.44
N PHE A 83 1.17 -13.04 -0.50
CA PHE A 83 1.82 -12.91 -1.80
C PHE A 83 2.83 -11.76 -1.89
N LEU A 84 2.86 -10.87 -0.89
CA LEU A 84 3.80 -9.75 -0.89
C LEU A 84 5.12 -10.15 -0.22
N PRO A 85 6.29 -9.75 -0.76
CA PRO A 85 7.56 -9.99 -0.11
C PRO A 85 7.80 -8.97 1.01
N ALA A 86 6.98 -9.02 2.05
CA ALA A 86 7.05 -8.10 3.19
C ALA A 86 6.83 -8.79 4.53
N ASN A 87 7.77 -8.61 5.45
CA ASN A 87 7.68 -9.18 6.81
C ASN A 87 7.19 -8.16 7.84
N HIS A 88 7.47 -6.88 7.64
CA HIS A 88 7.12 -5.80 8.56
C HIS A 88 5.93 -4.98 8.06
N TYR A 89 4.73 -5.42 8.44
CA TYR A 89 3.47 -4.77 8.08
C TYR A 89 2.57 -4.55 9.30
N SER A 90 1.56 -3.70 9.12
CA SER A 90 0.49 -3.48 10.09
C SER A 90 -0.84 -3.40 9.37
N ILE A 91 -1.88 -4.02 9.91
CA ILE A 91 -3.27 -3.80 9.48
C ILE A 91 -3.90 -2.85 10.50
N ARG A 92 -4.42 -1.73 10.03
CA ARG A 92 -4.93 -0.64 10.86
C ARG A 92 -6.41 -0.40 10.60
N ASP A 93 -7.12 0.05 11.62
CA ASP A 93 -8.49 0.52 11.48
C ASP A 93 -8.54 1.81 10.67
N THR A 94 -9.58 1.92 9.84
CA THR A 94 -9.90 3.17 9.14
C THR A 94 -11.09 3.86 9.82
N LYS A 95 -11.75 4.79 9.11
CA LYS A 95 -12.95 5.45 9.61
C LYS A 95 -14.14 4.50 9.76
N THR A 96 -14.10 3.35 9.07
CA THR A 96 -15.15 2.33 9.10
C THR A 96 -14.56 1.02 9.61
N ASN A 97 -15.42 0.17 10.21
CA ASN A 97 -14.97 -1.09 10.79
C ASN A 97 -14.67 -2.14 9.71
N GLU A 98 -15.34 -2.02 8.57
CA GLU A 98 -15.31 -2.97 7.46
C GLU A 98 -14.09 -2.80 6.55
N ILE A 99 -13.52 -1.59 6.53
CA ILE A 99 -12.35 -1.28 5.72
C ILE A 99 -11.15 -1.10 6.64
N LYS A 100 -10.09 -1.83 6.35
CA LYS A 100 -8.80 -1.71 7.02
C LYS A 100 -7.75 -1.15 6.06
N GLU A 101 -6.67 -0.62 6.62
CA GLU A 101 -5.48 -0.20 5.89
C GLU A 101 -4.37 -1.23 6.14
N LEU A 102 -3.93 -1.95 5.11
CA LEU A 102 -2.63 -2.61 5.14
C LEU A 102 -1.57 -1.53 4.96
N ARG A 103 -0.61 -1.45 5.88
CA ARG A 103 0.43 -0.44 5.86
C ARG A 103 1.80 -1.04 6.12
N ILE A 104 2.71 -0.77 5.18
CA ILE A 104 4.12 -1.15 5.23
C ILE A 104 4.94 0.15 5.26
N SER A 105 5.79 0.30 6.27
CA SER A 105 6.58 1.53 6.49
C SER A 105 8.04 1.25 6.82
N ALA A 106 8.42 -0.01 6.98
CA ALA A 106 9.81 -0.41 7.22
C ALA A 106 10.62 -0.23 5.93
N LYS A 107 11.70 0.56 5.99
CA LYS A 107 12.57 0.89 4.85
C LYS A 107 13.11 -0.36 4.14
N CYS A 108 13.40 -1.44 4.88
CA CYS A 108 13.93 -2.69 4.32
C CYS A 108 12.99 -3.39 3.33
N GLU A 109 11.67 -3.21 3.45
CA GLU A 109 10.68 -3.91 2.62
C GLU A 109 10.46 -3.24 1.26
N PHE A 110 10.79 -1.95 1.13
CA PHE A 110 10.40 -1.16 -0.04
C PHE A 110 11.09 -1.61 -1.33
N ASN A 111 12.35 -2.05 -1.26
CA ASN A 111 13.04 -2.53 -2.46
C ASN A 111 12.38 -3.82 -2.98
N LEU A 112 12.11 -4.77 -2.09
CA LEU A 112 11.46 -6.04 -2.43
C LEU A 112 10.04 -5.81 -2.98
N LEU A 113 9.26 -4.92 -2.35
CA LEU A 113 7.92 -4.56 -2.82
C LEU A 113 7.95 -3.90 -4.21
N PHE A 114 8.85 -2.95 -4.43
CA PHE A 114 8.96 -2.27 -5.72
C PHE A 114 9.33 -3.26 -6.81
N ASP A 115 10.35 -4.10 -6.58
CA ASP A 115 10.81 -5.07 -7.56
C ASP A 115 9.70 -6.11 -7.84
N TYR A 116 8.95 -6.57 -6.83
CA TYR A 116 7.82 -7.49 -7.04
C TYR A 116 6.68 -6.91 -7.87
N LEU A 117 6.30 -5.65 -7.62
CA LEU A 117 5.16 -5.02 -8.28
C LEU A 117 5.51 -4.50 -9.67
N TYR A 118 6.66 -3.83 -9.82
CA TYR A 118 6.98 -3.03 -11.00
C TYR A 118 8.10 -3.59 -11.88
N ASN A 119 8.85 -4.60 -11.45
CA ASN A 119 9.84 -5.21 -12.33
C ASN A 119 9.15 -5.82 -13.57
N ASP A 120 9.68 -5.52 -14.75
CA ASP A 120 9.11 -5.88 -16.06
C ASP A 120 7.65 -5.44 -16.28
N SER A 121 7.17 -4.44 -15.53
CA SER A 121 5.82 -3.92 -15.73
C SER A 121 5.75 -3.06 -16.99
N THR A 122 4.93 -3.47 -17.96
CA THR A 122 4.64 -2.68 -19.16
C THR A 122 3.52 -1.65 -18.94
N ILE A 123 2.66 -1.88 -17.95
CA ILE A 123 1.53 -1.02 -17.60
C ILE A 123 1.54 -0.76 -16.10
N CYS A 124 1.67 0.51 -15.72
CA CYS A 124 1.59 1.01 -14.36
C CYS A 124 1.14 2.48 -14.32
N LEU A 125 0.70 2.96 -13.16
CA LEU A 125 0.46 4.38 -12.95
C LEU A 125 1.77 5.14 -12.72
N GLU A 126 2.13 5.98 -13.69
CA GLU A 126 3.36 6.78 -13.68
C GLU A 126 3.55 7.57 -12.39
N ARG A 127 2.50 8.19 -11.85
CA ARG A 127 2.56 8.95 -10.58
C ARG A 127 3.05 8.09 -9.40
N LYS A 128 2.63 6.82 -9.32
CA LYS A 128 3.04 5.91 -8.24
C LYS A 128 4.44 5.38 -8.51
N TYR A 129 4.73 5.02 -9.76
CA TYR A 129 6.06 4.59 -10.18
C TYR A 129 7.14 5.64 -9.88
N ASN A 130 6.92 6.91 -10.26
CA ASN A 130 7.85 8.01 -9.97
C ASN A 130 8.03 8.23 -8.46
N LYS A 131 6.98 8.03 -7.66
CA LYS A 131 7.06 8.14 -6.20
C LYS A 131 7.92 7.02 -5.59
N TRP A 132 7.82 5.80 -6.12
CA TRP A 132 8.71 4.71 -5.73
C TRP A 132 10.18 5.02 -6.03
N LEU A 133 10.47 5.55 -7.23
CA LEU A 133 11.83 5.93 -7.61
C LEU A 133 12.40 7.02 -6.70
N GLU A 134 11.61 8.04 -6.34
CA GLU A 134 12.01 9.06 -5.36
C GLU A 134 12.44 8.40 -4.04
N ILE A 135 11.62 7.47 -3.54
CA ILE A 135 11.85 6.78 -2.27
C ILE A 135 13.09 5.88 -2.35
N LYS A 136 13.26 5.11 -3.43
CA LYS A 136 14.43 4.23 -3.66
C LYS A 136 15.72 5.04 -3.71
N SER A 137 15.71 6.20 -4.39
CA SER A 137 16.88 7.10 -4.44
C SER A 137 17.27 7.65 -3.06
N ALA A 138 16.30 7.86 -2.18
CA ALA A 138 16.54 8.34 -0.81
C ALA A 138 17.11 7.25 0.11
N PHE A 139 17.07 5.99 -0.29
CA PHE A 139 17.59 4.87 0.49
C PHE A 139 19.04 4.50 0.21
N THR A 140 19.53 4.88 -0.98
CA THR A 140 20.86 4.57 -1.48
C THR A 140 21.91 5.63 -1.06
N LYS A 141 21.46 6.70 -0.39
CA LYS A 141 22.32 7.70 0.26
C LYS A 141 22.55 7.32 1.72
#